data_AF-A0A1I0KQP4-F1
#
_entry.id   AF-A0A1I0KQP4-F1
#
_cell.length_a   1.000
_cell.length_b   1.000
_cell.length_c   1.000
_cell.angle_alpha   90.00
_cell.angle_beta   90.00
_cell.angle_gamma   90.00
#
_symmetry.space_group_name_H-M   'P 1'
#
loop_
_entity.id
_entity.type
_entity.pdbx_description
1 polymer ?
#
loop_
_entity_poly.entity_id
_entity_poly.type
_entity_poly.pdbx_seq_one_letter_code
_entity_poly.pdbx_strand_id
1 'polypeptide(L)'
;MFCAHCGQSLPTPPGRFCAHCGQATAPEASPDGPRLPPEVSRAAASAADATRRAAEHTAQAVQNVLEDPRLRGRLPGRSLALLGAGLVALAILLSLLPFFSGIGWVWSVLMLAGSVLIGARELRAAGRVLPPPLVRAAQVAEHPHFLPLFTLLTFVQAFMVLSLGFIPLLWLLAALVLGYDQRHALRPLVASPGTPEQQRLGRWVLVGALVCVTSMWLLTWGYSGGGFLGGFQPYHVREMQMDGFTRNYVDHYEFRYDSMVNYMPPYATSGRARPFSALVVLSLGALVVLTRTRPSQFSRSPWLLPALAGGITLWAVLGLVSRPGPWLFLAGALIIDVAVARGFRRAAAR
;
A
#
# COMPACT_ATOMS: atom_id res chain seq x y z
N MET A 1 2.12 36.43 -40.47
CA MET A 1 1.27 36.30 -41.68
C MET A 1 0.38 37.54 -41.75
N PHE A 2 0.13 38.07 -42.95
CA PHE A 2 -0.69 39.28 -43.15
C PHE A 2 -2.00 38.89 -43.85
N CYS A 3 -3.10 39.59 -43.53
CA CYS A 3 -4.39 39.35 -44.19
C CYS A 3 -4.33 39.80 -45.65
N ALA A 4 -4.66 38.91 -46.59
CA ALA A 4 -4.62 39.19 -48.03
C ALA A 4 -5.57 40.31 -48.48
N HIS A 5 -6.56 40.68 -47.66
CA HIS A 5 -7.58 41.67 -48.04
C HIS A 5 -7.35 43.07 -47.46
N CYS A 6 -6.67 43.19 -46.31
CA CYS A 6 -6.45 44.47 -45.63
C CYS A 6 -4.99 44.75 -45.21
N GLY A 7 -4.07 43.81 -45.46
CA GLY A 7 -2.64 43.99 -45.21
C GLY A 7 -2.21 44.04 -43.73
N GLN A 8 -3.14 43.94 -42.77
CA GLN A 8 -2.79 43.96 -41.35
C GLN A 8 -2.20 42.63 -40.87
N SER A 9 -1.28 42.71 -39.89
CA SER A 9 -0.61 41.56 -39.28
C SER A 9 -1.58 40.74 -38.44
N LEU A 10 -1.70 39.44 -38.73
CA LEU A 10 -2.49 38.52 -37.91
C LEU A 10 -1.81 38.30 -36.55
N PRO A 11 -2.54 38.34 -35.43
CA PRO A 11 -1.99 38.03 -34.12
C PRO A 11 -1.57 36.55 -34.07
N THR A 12 -0.35 36.30 -33.59
CA THR A 12 0.17 34.97 -33.26
C THR A 12 0.01 34.71 -31.75
N PRO A 13 -0.60 33.58 -31.31
CA PRO A 13 -1.02 32.41 -32.09
C PRO A 13 -2.41 32.55 -32.77
N PRO A 14 -2.69 31.79 -33.85
CA PRO A 14 -3.92 31.93 -34.64
C PRO A 14 -5.15 31.46 -33.85
N GLY A 15 -6.01 32.41 -33.47
CA GLY A 15 -7.35 32.12 -32.97
C GLY A 15 -8.29 31.65 -34.09
N ARG A 16 -9.28 30.82 -33.76
CA ARG A 16 -10.39 30.49 -34.67
C ARG A 16 -11.30 31.72 -34.78
N PHE A 17 -11.57 32.19 -36.00
CA PHE A 17 -12.54 33.25 -36.24
C PHE A 17 -13.87 32.64 -36.69
N CYS A 18 -15.00 33.24 -36.29
CA CYS A 18 -16.32 32.84 -36.78
C CYS A 18 -16.49 33.33 -38.23
N ALA A 19 -16.75 32.40 -39.15
CA ALA A 19 -16.88 32.69 -40.58
C ALA A 19 -18.03 33.64 -40.93
N HIS A 20 -18.99 33.86 -40.03
CA HIS A 20 -20.17 34.68 -40.30
C HIS A 20 -20.07 36.14 -39.81
N CYS A 21 -19.26 36.42 -38.77
CA CYS A 21 -19.21 37.74 -38.15
C CYS A 21 -17.81 38.34 -37.97
N GLY A 22 -16.74 37.60 -38.31
CA GLY A 22 -15.37 38.12 -38.30
C GLY A 22 -14.81 38.53 -36.93
N GLN A 23 -15.59 38.38 -35.85
CA GLN A 23 -15.13 38.68 -34.50
C GLN A 23 -14.19 37.57 -34.01
N ALA A 24 -13.09 37.98 -33.37
CA ALA A 24 -12.21 37.08 -32.65
C ALA A 24 -13.01 36.48 -31.48
N THR A 25 -13.30 35.18 -31.52
CA THR A 25 -13.71 34.49 -30.30
C THR A 25 -12.50 34.54 -29.37
N ALA A 26 -12.65 35.16 -28.21
CA ALA A 26 -11.65 35.09 -27.16
C ALA A 26 -11.21 33.63 -27.00
N PRO A 27 -9.90 33.35 -26.82
CA PRO A 27 -9.46 32.00 -26.57
C PRO A 27 -10.19 31.54 -25.31
N GLU A 28 -11.15 30.63 -25.49
CA GLU A 28 -11.75 29.91 -24.40
C GLU A 28 -10.58 29.21 -23.72
N ALA A 29 -10.14 29.79 -22.61
CA ALA A 29 -9.13 29.21 -21.74
C ALA A 29 -9.75 27.93 -21.20
N SER A 30 -9.63 26.84 -21.96
CA SER A 30 -10.13 25.52 -21.58
C SER A 30 -9.22 25.00 -20.47
N PRO A 31 -9.64 25.01 -19.19
CA PRO A 31 -8.76 24.64 -18.09
C PRO A 31 -8.73 23.12 -17.88
N ASP A 32 -9.61 22.36 -18.53
CA ASP A 32 -9.94 21.02 -18.09
C ASP A 32 -9.95 20.02 -19.25
N GLY A 33 -9.44 18.82 -18.96
CA GLY A 33 -9.41 17.67 -19.86
C GLY A 33 -10.81 17.16 -20.24
N PRO A 34 -10.92 15.93 -20.76
CA PRO A 34 -12.17 15.41 -21.32
C PRO A 34 -13.33 15.58 -20.33
N ARG A 35 -14.27 16.49 -20.64
CA ARG A 35 -15.49 16.71 -19.86
C ARG A 35 -16.37 15.47 -20.04
N LEU A 36 -16.51 14.71 -18.96
CA LEU A 36 -17.45 13.59 -18.89
C LEU A 36 -18.88 14.10 -19.12
N PRO A 37 -19.78 13.28 -19.69
CA PRO A 37 -21.19 13.63 -19.83
C PRO A 37 -21.80 14.09 -18.49
N PRO A 38 -22.73 15.06 -18.49
CA PRO A 38 -23.29 15.65 -17.27
C PRO A 38 -24.04 14.64 -16.38
N GLU A 39 -24.45 13.51 -16.94
CA GLU A 39 -25.07 12.39 -16.22
C GLU A 39 -24.02 11.57 -15.46
N VAL A 40 -22.88 11.30 -16.09
CA VAL A 40 -21.76 10.55 -15.47
C VAL A 40 -21.12 11.37 -14.35
N SER A 41 -21.00 12.70 -14.53
CA SER A 41 -20.48 13.58 -13.48
C SER A 41 -21.42 13.68 -12.28
N ARG A 42 -22.74 13.74 -12.50
CA ARG A 42 -23.74 13.68 -11.42
C ARG A 42 -23.73 12.35 -10.69
N ALA A 43 -23.67 11.24 -11.42
CA ALA A 43 -23.58 9.90 -10.82
C ALA A 43 -22.30 9.75 -9.98
N ALA A 44 -21.16 10.18 -10.52
CA ALA A 44 -19.88 10.17 -9.80
C ALA A 44 -19.91 11.06 -8.55
N ALA A 45 -20.52 12.25 -8.63
CA ALA A 45 -20.70 13.14 -7.47
C ALA A 45 -21.59 12.49 -6.40
N SER A 46 -22.73 11.90 -6.78
CA SER A 46 -23.60 11.20 -5.82
C SER A 46 -22.92 10.00 -5.16
N ALA A 47 -22.10 9.25 -5.90
CA ALA A 47 -21.34 8.14 -5.37
C ALA A 47 -20.23 8.61 -4.42
N ALA A 48 -19.57 9.73 -4.74
CA ALA A 48 -18.59 10.37 -3.87
C ALA A 48 -19.22 10.86 -2.56
N ASP A 49 -20.42 11.45 -2.63
CA ASP A 49 -21.15 11.92 -1.44
C ASP A 49 -21.65 10.76 -0.58
N ALA A 50 -22.16 9.69 -1.20
CA ALA A 50 -22.61 8.50 -0.48
C ALA A 50 -21.44 7.80 0.22
N THR A 51 -20.31 7.64 -0.46
CA THR A 51 -19.10 7.05 0.13
C THR A 51 -18.53 7.92 1.24
N ARG A 52 -18.55 9.25 1.07
CA ARG A 52 -18.16 10.19 2.12
C ARG A 52 -19.04 10.08 3.36
N ARG A 53 -20.37 10.05 3.20
CA ARG A 53 -21.30 9.89 4.33
C ARG A 53 -21.11 8.56 5.04
N ALA A 54 -20.93 7.47 4.30
CA ALA A 54 -20.64 6.16 4.88
C ALA A 54 -19.32 6.16 5.66
N ALA A 55 -18.29 6.82 5.13
CA ALA A 55 -17.00 7.00 5.82
C ALA A 55 -17.14 7.86 7.09
N GLU A 56 -17.94 8.93 7.06
CA GLU A 56 -18.19 9.79 8.22
C GLU A 56 -18.95 9.04 9.32
N HIS A 57 -20.00 8.28 8.98
CA HIS A 57 -20.74 7.46 9.95
C HIS A 57 -19.87 6.38 10.58
N THR A 58 -19.07 5.67 9.80
CA THR A 58 -18.15 4.66 10.32
C THR A 58 -17.05 5.27 11.19
N ALA A 59 -16.48 6.40 10.79
CA ALA A 59 -15.52 7.14 11.59
C ALA A 59 -16.11 7.58 12.93
N GLN A 60 -17.34 8.08 12.93
CA GLN A 60 -18.02 8.50 14.16
C GLN A 60 -18.35 7.32 15.08
N ALA A 61 -18.80 6.18 14.53
CA ALA A 61 -19.02 4.97 15.31
C ALA A 61 -17.74 4.46 15.97
N VAL A 62 -16.63 4.40 15.22
CA VAL A 62 -15.32 4.01 15.75
C VAL A 62 -14.84 4.98 16.82
N GLN A 63 -15.00 6.29 16.58
CA GLN A 63 -14.67 7.32 17.55
C GLN A 63 -15.43 7.13 18.88
N ASN A 64 -16.74 6.92 18.82
CA ASN A 64 -17.56 6.73 20.01
C ASN A 64 -17.09 5.52 20.85
N VAL A 65 -16.69 4.42 20.19
CA VAL A 65 -16.17 3.23 20.88
C VAL A 65 -14.79 3.48 21.50
N LEU A 66 -13.87 4.14 20.77
CA LEU A 66 -12.50 4.41 21.24
C LEU A 66 -12.44 5.52 22.31
N GLU A 67 -13.46 6.39 22.36
CA GLU A 67 -13.61 7.43 23.37
C GLU A 67 -14.40 6.97 24.60
N ASP A 68 -14.96 5.73 24.60
CA ASP A 68 -15.71 5.22 25.74
C ASP A 68 -14.83 5.18 27.01
N PRO A 69 -15.21 5.90 28.09
CA PRO A 69 -14.46 5.91 29.35
C PRO A 69 -14.32 4.52 29.98
N ARG A 70 -15.27 3.60 29.73
CA ARG A 70 -15.20 2.22 30.22
C ARG A 70 -14.08 1.43 29.55
N LEU A 71 -13.89 1.64 28.25
CA LEU A 71 -12.79 1.04 27.50
C LEU A 71 -11.46 1.58 28.03
N ARG A 72 -11.32 2.91 28.11
CA ARG A 72 -10.10 3.55 28.61
C ARG A 72 -9.77 3.19 30.04
N GLY A 73 -10.78 3.02 30.91
CA GLY A 73 -10.61 2.61 32.29
C GLY A 73 -10.02 1.21 32.47
N ARG A 74 -10.18 0.32 31.47
CA ARG A 74 -9.62 -1.04 31.48
C ARG A 74 -8.23 -1.15 30.86
N LEU A 75 -7.77 -0.12 30.14
CA LEU A 75 -6.48 -0.15 29.45
C LEU A 75 -5.33 0.17 30.41
N PRO A 76 -4.21 -0.58 30.36
CA PRO A 76 -3.02 -0.23 31.12
C PRO A 76 -2.51 1.15 30.68
N GLY A 77 -2.35 2.06 31.63
CA GLY A 77 -1.95 3.45 31.34
C GLY A 77 -2.99 4.28 30.59
N ARG A 78 -4.23 3.80 30.44
CA ARG A 78 -5.31 4.45 29.64
C ARG A 78 -4.89 4.77 28.20
N SER A 79 -3.92 4.03 27.67
CA SER A 79 -3.21 4.31 26.42
C SER A 79 -3.79 3.51 25.26
N LEU A 80 -4.26 4.21 24.22
CA LEU A 80 -4.70 3.57 22.97
C LEU A 80 -3.51 3.04 22.15
N ALA A 81 -2.35 3.70 22.24
CA ALA A 81 -1.12 3.23 21.59
C ALA A 81 -0.71 1.84 22.10
N LEU A 82 -0.82 1.61 23.41
CA LEU A 82 -0.54 0.30 24.01
C LEU A 82 -1.52 -0.78 23.53
N LEU A 83 -2.82 -0.45 23.40
CA LEU A 83 -3.82 -1.34 22.83
C LEU A 83 -3.46 -1.71 21.38
N GLY A 84 -3.12 -0.71 20.56
CA GLY A 84 -2.70 -0.92 19.18
C GLY A 84 -1.44 -1.80 19.07
N ALA A 85 -0.42 -1.53 19.88
CA ALA A 85 0.80 -2.34 19.95
C ALA A 85 0.53 -3.79 20.41
N GLY A 86 -0.40 -3.97 21.36
CA GLY A 86 -0.87 -5.27 21.83
C GLY A 86 -1.59 -6.06 20.75
N LEU A 87 -2.45 -5.40 19.96
CA LEU A 87 -3.11 -6.02 18.80
C LEU A 87 -2.11 -6.45 17.72
N VAL A 88 -1.08 -5.64 17.45
CA VAL A 88 0.03 -6.02 16.56
C VAL A 88 0.76 -7.25 17.09
N ALA A 89 1.13 -7.25 18.37
CA ALA A 89 1.83 -8.39 18.98
C ALA A 89 0.99 -9.68 18.94
N LEU A 90 -0.33 -9.57 19.21
CA LEU A 90 -1.26 -10.69 19.11
C LEU A 90 -1.38 -11.20 17.67
N ALA A 91 -1.49 -10.30 16.68
CA ALA A 91 -1.54 -10.67 15.28
C ALA A 91 -0.26 -11.41 14.83
N ILE A 92 0.91 -10.99 15.33
CA ILE A 92 2.19 -11.66 15.08
C ILE A 92 2.22 -13.04 15.73
N LEU A 93 1.82 -13.15 17.00
CA LEU A 93 1.80 -14.42 17.73
C LEU A 93 0.89 -15.45 17.04
N LEU A 94 -0.31 -15.02 16.61
CA LEU A 94 -1.22 -15.87 15.85
C LEU A 94 -0.64 -16.25 14.48
N SER A 95 0.17 -15.39 13.87
CA SER A 95 0.85 -15.68 12.60
C SER A 95 1.97 -16.72 12.74
N LEU A 96 2.40 -17.08 13.95
CA LEU A 96 3.37 -18.16 14.18
C LEU A 96 2.73 -19.55 14.17
N LEU A 97 1.39 -19.62 14.25
CA LEU A 97 0.69 -20.90 14.12
C LEU A 97 0.81 -21.39 12.66
N PRO A 98 1.05 -22.70 12.44
CA PRO A 98 1.38 -23.26 11.12
C PRO A 98 0.25 -23.12 10.09
N PHE A 99 -0.95 -22.76 10.52
CA PHE A 99 -2.13 -22.63 9.66
C PHE A 99 -2.26 -21.26 8.98
N PHE A 100 -1.48 -20.26 9.37
CA PHE A 100 -1.63 -18.90 8.87
C PHE A 100 -0.47 -18.45 8.01
N SER A 101 -0.78 -17.75 6.92
CA SER A 101 0.21 -17.06 6.11
C SER A 101 0.79 -15.88 6.90
N GLY A 102 1.96 -16.08 7.49
CA GLY A 102 2.65 -15.05 8.26
C GLY A 102 3.23 -13.94 7.38
N ILE A 103 3.54 -12.81 8.03
CA ILE A 103 4.09 -11.60 7.40
C ILE A 103 5.57 -11.71 6.99
N GLY A 104 6.16 -12.91 7.15
CA GLY A 104 7.59 -13.16 7.04
C GLY A 104 8.33 -12.79 8.33
N TRP A 105 9.38 -13.53 8.67
CA TRP A 105 10.09 -13.39 9.93
C TRP A 105 10.69 -11.98 10.13
N VAL A 106 11.22 -11.38 9.06
CA VAL A 106 11.83 -10.02 9.11
C VAL A 106 10.80 -8.99 9.57
N TRP A 107 9.63 -8.98 8.95
CA TRP A 107 8.56 -8.04 9.30
C TRP A 107 7.97 -8.33 10.67
N SER A 108 7.83 -9.61 11.06
CA SER A 108 7.43 -9.99 12.42
C SER A 108 8.38 -9.42 13.47
N VAL A 109 9.69 -9.56 13.28
CA VAL A 109 10.69 -9.01 14.21
C VAL A 109 10.61 -7.48 14.26
N LEU A 110 10.51 -6.81 13.11
CA LEU A 110 10.40 -5.35 13.04
C LEU A 110 9.15 -4.83 13.75
N MET A 111 7.99 -5.44 13.48
CA MET A 111 6.72 -5.03 14.07
C MET A 111 6.67 -5.32 15.57
N LEU A 112 7.22 -6.45 16.00
CA LEU A 112 7.32 -6.79 17.42
C LEU A 112 8.25 -5.82 18.15
N ALA A 113 9.40 -5.49 17.58
CA ALA A 113 10.32 -4.51 18.14
C ALA A 113 9.65 -3.12 18.28
N GLY A 114 8.90 -2.69 17.27
CA GLY A 114 8.10 -1.46 17.34
C GLY A 114 7.02 -1.50 18.42
N SER A 115 6.29 -2.62 18.57
CA SER A 115 5.33 -2.80 19.66
C SER A 115 5.98 -2.74 21.04
N VAL A 116 7.16 -3.33 21.23
CA VAL A 116 7.93 -3.27 22.48
C VAL A 116 8.37 -1.84 22.78
N LEU A 117 8.84 -1.10 21.77
CA LEU A 117 9.23 0.30 21.89
C LEU A 117 8.06 1.18 22.35
N ILE A 118 6.87 0.97 21.79
CA ILE A 118 5.64 1.65 22.24
C ILE A 118 5.33 1.29 23.69
N GLY A 119 5.35 -0.01 24.03
CA GLY A 119 5.11 -0.47 25.39
C GLY A 119 6.07 0.16 26.41
N ALA A 120 7.36 0.22 26.08
CA ALA A 120 8.38 0.83 26.92
C ALA A 120 8.12 2.33 27.14
N ARG A 121 7.78 3.06 26.08
CA ARG A 121 7.43 4.49 26.13
C ARG A 121 6.22 4.74 27.03
N GLU A 122 5.15 3.98 26.86
CA GLU A 122 3.91 4.17 27.62
C GLU A 122 4.08 3.77 29.10
N LEU A 123 4.83 2.70 29.38
CA LEU A 123 5.17 2.31 30.76
C LEU A 123 6.05 3.37 31.45
N ARG A 124 6.95 4.02 30.70
CA ARG A 124 7.79 5.11 31.22
C ARG A 124 6.94 6.35 31.49
N ALA A 125 6.04 6.71 30.59
CA ALA A 125 5.10 7.82 30.76
C ALA A 125 4.16 7.59 31.96
N ALA A 126 3.83 6.33 32.27
CA ALA A 126 3.08 5.94 33.45
C ALA A 126 3.90 5.94 34.76
N GLY A 127 5.18 6.35 34.73
CA GLY A 127 6.04 6.46 35.91
C GLY A 127 6.51 5.13 36.49
N ARG A 128 6.45 4.02 35.73
CA ARG A 128 6.94 2.72 36.21
C ARG A 128 8.46 2.64 36.17
N VAL A 129 9.04 1.99 37.18
CA VAL A 129 10.48 1.67 37.20
C VAL A 129 10.76 0.62 36.12
N LEU A 130 11.58 0.98 35.14
CA LEU A 130 11.93 0.13 34.01
C LEU A 130 13.40 -0.30 34.11
N PRO A 131 13.73 -1.54 33.70
CA PRO A 131 15.12 -1.96 33.61
C PRO A 131 15.87 -1.13 32.55
N PRO A 132 17.21 -0.96 32.69
CA PRO A 132 18.03 -0.13 31.81
C PRO A 132 17.84 -0.32 30.29
N PRO A 133 17.67 -1.55 29.74
CA PRO A 133 17.42 -1.70 28.30
C PRO A 133 16.08 -1.12 27.86
N LEU A 134 15.02 -1.23 28.68
CA LEU A 134 13.71 -0.66 28.36
C LEU A 134 13.70 0.87 28.45
N VAL A 135 14.54 1.45 29.30
CA VAL A 135 14.72 2.92 29.34
C VAL A 135 15.32 3.43 28.02
N ARG A 136 16.36 2.77 27.50
CA ARG A 136 16.94 3.12 26.19
C ARG A 136 15.93 2.94 25.05
N ALA A 137 15.16 1.85 25.10
CA ALA A 137 14.08 1.61 24.14
C ALA A 137 13.03 2.75 24.17
N ALA A 138 12.60 3.17 25.36
CA ALA A 138 11.68 4.29 25.52
C ALA A 138 12.24 5.61 24.96
N GLN A 139 13.53 5.91 25.17
CA GLN A 139 14.19 7.10 24.61
C GLN A 139 14.17 7.11 23.08
N VAL A 140 14.38 5.96 22.43
CA VAL A 140 14.26 5.86 20.96
C VAL A 140 12.82 6.09 20.52
N ALA A 141 11.85 5.54 21.26
CA ALA A 141 10.43 5.68 20.98
C ALA A 141 9.86 7.09 21.25
N GLU A 142 10.57 7.92 22.02
CA GLU A 142 10.23 9.33 22.29
C GLU A 142 10.43 10.23 21.06
N HIS A 143 11.12 9.76 20.02
CA HIS A 143 11.31 10.54 18.80
C HIS A 143 9.95 10.92 18.17
N PRO A 144 9.71 12.21 17.82
CA PRO A 144 8.44 12.68 17.26
C PRO A 144 7.94 11.92 16.02
N HIS A 145 8.83 11.32 15.25
CA HIS A 145 8.47 10.59 14.02
C HIS A 145 8.22 9.10 14.23
N PHE A 146 8.58 8.55 15.40
CA PHE A 146 8.49 7.10 15.64
C PHE A 146 7.05 6.58 15.54
N LEU A 147 6.11 7.19 16.28
CA LEU A 147 4.71 6.75 16.27
C LEU A 147 4.08 6.87 14.86
N PRO A 148 4.14 8.00 14.16
CA PRO A 148 3.63 8.11 12.79
C PRO A 148 4.23 7.09 11.81
N LEU A 149 5.53 6.79 11.93
CA LEU A 149 6.16 5.78 11.07
C LEU A 149 5.67 4.38 11.40
N PHE A 150 5.54 4.04 12.68
CA PHE A 150 5.02 2.75 13.10
C PHE A 150 3.54 2.57 12.72
N THR A 151 2.72 3.62 12.81
CA THR A 151 1.33 3.56 12.38
C THR A 151 1.23 3.37 10.87
N LEU A 152 2.00 4.12 10.07
CA LEU A 152 2.07 3.93 8.62
C LEU A 152 2.50 2.50 8.27
N LEU A 153 3.51 1.99 8.95
CA LEU A 153 3.99 0.62 8.76
C LEU A 153 2.89 -0.41 9.10
N THR A 154 2.13 -0.18 10.17
CA THR A 154 0.98 -1.03 10.54
C THR A 154 -0.11 -0.98 9.47
N PHE A 155 -0.42 0.19 8.90
CA PHE A 155 -1.37 0.32 7.79
C PHE A 155 -0.90 -0.45 6.55
N VAL A 156 0.38 -0.34 6.20
CA VAL A 156 0.92 -1.11 5.07
C VAL A 156 0.80 -2.59 5.37
N GLN A 157 1.15 -3.04 6.56
CA GLN A 157 1.06 -4.46 6.89
C GLN A 157 -0.39 -4.96 6.87
N ALA A 158 -1.34 -4.18 7.38
CA ALA A 158 -2.76 -4.49 7.30
C ALA A 158 -3.23 -4.62 5.85
N PHE A 159 -2.79 -3.72 4.97
CA PHE A 159 -3.05 -3.81 3.53
C PHE A 159 -2.43 -5.07 2.89
N MET A 160 -1.19 -5.38 3.24
CA MET A 160 -0.47 -6.53 2.70
C MET A 160 -1.13 -7.85 3.09
N VAL A 161 -1.60 -7.96 4.32
CA VAL A 161 -2.23 -9.18 4.87
C VAL A 161 -3.72 -9.26 4.54
N LEU A 162 -4.32 -8.21 3.95
CA LEU A 162 -5.76 -8.14 3.70
C LEU A 162 -6.28 -9.38 2.94
N SER A 163 -6.97 -10.24 3.66
CA SER A 163 -7.60 -11.48 3.21
C SER A 163 -8.84 -11.75 4.06
N LEU A 164 -9.62 -12.77 3.71
CA LEU A 164 -10.74 -13.21 4.55
C LEU A 164 -10.18 -14.00 5.73
N GLY A 165 -10.16 -13.42 6.93
CA GLY A 165 -9.70 -14.10 8.13
C GLY A 165 -9.56 -13.20 9.37
N PHE A 166 -9.32 -13.80 10.53
CA PHE A 166 -9.18 -13.10 11.81
C PHE A 166 -7.91 -12.25 11.92
N ILE A 167 -6.77 -12.74 11.38
CA ILE A 167 -5.49 -12.01 11.42
C ILE A 167 -5.56 -10.67 10.67
N PRO A 168 -6.08 -10.61 9.43
CA PRO A 168 -6.33 -9.34 8.74
C PRO A 168 -7.19 -8.36 9.54
N LEU A 169 -8.23 -8.86 10.23
CA LEU A 169 -9.09 -8.02 11.08
C LEU A 169 -8.32 -7.44 12.27
N LEU A 170 -7.43 -8.22 12.89
CA LEU A 170 -6.56 -7.72 13.97
C LEU A 170 -5.60 -6.65 13.47
N TRP A 171 -5.01 -6.82 12.29
CA TRP A 171 -4.16 -5.82 11.67
C TRP A 171 -4.90 -4.53 11.33
N LEU A 172 -6.10 -4.64 10.76
CA LEU A 172 -6.96 -3.49 10.50
C LEU A 172 -7.36 -2.78 11.78
N LEU A 173 -7.74 -3.52 12.82
CA LEU A 173 -8.09 -2.96 14.12
C LEU A 173 -6.89 -2.25 14.76
N ALA A 174 -5.70 -2.85 14.71
CA ALA A 174 -4.47 -2.24 15.19
C ALA A 174 -4.17 -0.93 14.45
N ALA A 175 -4.25 -0.95 13.11
CA ALA A 175 -4.03 0.22 12.28
C ALA A 175 -5.05 1.33 12.57
N LEU A 176 -6.32 0.98 12.76
CA LEU A 176 -7.39 1.91 13.12
C LEU A 176 -7.15 2.54 14.49
N VAL A 177 -6.85 1.75 15.52
CA VAL A 177 -6.59 2.23 16.89
C VAL A 177 -5.38 3.16 16.90
N LEU A 178 -4.27 2.74 16.28
CA LEU A 178 -3.05 3.52 16.20
C LEU A 178 -3.23 4.80 15.36
N GLY A 179 -3.90 4.69 14.22
CA GLY A 179 -4.20 5.83 13.35
C GLY A 179 -5.12 6.85 14.04
N TYR A 180 -6.08 6.36 14.83
CA TYR A 180 -6.98 7.19 15.63
C TYR A 180 -6.23 7.95 16.71
N ASP A 181 -5.38 7.27 17.48
CA ASP A 181 -4.53 7.87 18.50
C ASP A 181 -3.63 8.96 17.91
N GLN A 182 -3.06 8.69 16.73
CA GLN A 182 -2.17 9.61 16.02
C GLN A 182 -2.89 10.64 15.16
N ARG A 183 -4.24 10.71 15.16
CA ARG A 183 -5.00 11.58 14.24
C ARG A 183 -4.60 13.05 14.34
N HIS A 184 -4.29 13.53 15.54
CA HIS A 184 -3.90 14.92 15.76
C HIS A 184 -2.47 15.22 15.26
N ALA A 185 -1.56 14.26 15.41
CA ALA A 185 -0.20 14.35 14.88
C ALA A 185 -0.16 14.24 13.34
N LEU A 186 -1.06 13.42 12.78
CA LEU A 186 -1.18 13.21 11.33
C LEU A 186 -1.98 14.32 10.63
N ARG A 187 -2.94 14.95 11.30
CA ARG A 187 -3.78 16.03 10.74
C ARG A 187 -2.97 17.15 10.07
N PRO A 188 -1.91 17.74 10.65
CA PRO A 188 -1.14 18.77 9.96
C PRO A 188 -0.38 18.27 8.73
N LEU A 189 -0.06 16.97 8.65
CA LEU A 189 0.60 16.37 7.49
C LEU A 189 -0.36 16.19 6.30
N VAL A 190 -1.65 15.98 6.59
CA VAL A 190 -2.68 15.69 5.58
C VAL A 190 -3.51 16.93 5.22
N ALA A 191 -3.72 17.83 6.16
CA ALA A 191 -4.64 18.97 6.04
C ALA A 191 -3.97 20.29 5.62
N SER A 192 -2.67 20.32 5.32
CA SER A 192 -2.04 21.56 4.85
C SER A 192 -2.60 21.94 3.48
N PRO A 193 -3.26 23.11 3.34
CA PRO A 193 -3.58 23.66 2.03
C PRO A 193 -2.26 24.14 1.41
N GLY A 194 -1.56 23.22 0.75
CA GLY A 194 -0.41 23.55 -0.08
C GLY A 194 -0.82 24.48 -1.23
N THR A 195 0.17 24.95 -1.98
CA THR A 195 -0.08 25.73 -3.21
C THR A 195 -0.97 24.95 -4.18
N PRO A 196 -1.74 25.61 -5.08
CA PRO A 196 -2.59 24.91 -6.04
C PRO A 196 -1.80 23.91 -6.90
N GLU A 197 -0.54 24.21 -7.19
CA GLU A 197 0.39 23.30 -7.88
C GLU A 197 0.70 22.05 -7.05
N GLN A 198 0.95 22.22 -5.76
CA GLN A 198 1.21 21.11 -4.85
C GLN A 198 -0.03 20.23 -4.66
N GLN A 199 -1.21 20.83 -4.56
CA GLN A 199 -2.47 20.08 -4.52
C GLN A 199 -2.72 19.30 -5.82
N ARG A 200 -2.32 19.85 -6.98
CA ARG A 200 -2.39 19.14 -8.25
C ARG A 200 -1.41 17.96 -8.27
N LEU A 201 -0.16 18.16 -7.85
CA LEU A 201 0.85 17.10 -7.73
C LEU A 201 0.35 15.97 -6.81
N GLY A 202 -0.08 16.31 -5.59
CA GLY A 202 -0.56 15.34 -4.61
C GLY A 202 -1.83 14.61 -5.04
N ARG A 203 -2.68 15.21 -5.89
CA ARG A 203 -3.81 14.53 -6.53
C ARG A 203 -3.34 13.48 -7.54
N TRP A 204 -2.44 13.83 -8.45
CA TRP A 204 -1.92 12.87 -9.44
C TRP A 204 -1.13 11.74 -8.80
N VAL A 205 -0.31 12.04 -7.79
CA VAL A 205 0.42 11.02 -7.04
C VAL A 205 -0.53 10.10 -6.29
N LEU A 206 -1.60 10.63 -5.67
CA LEU A 206 -2.63 9.81 -5.05
C LEU A 206 -3.34 8.92 -6.08
N VAL A 207 -3.73 9.46 -7.24
CA VAL A 207 -4.39 8.69 -8.30
C VAL A 207 -3.48 7.56 -8.79
N GLY A 208 -2.21 7.86 -9.09
CA GLY A 208 -1.25 6.85 -9.50
C GLY A 208 -1.02 5.79 -8.41
N ALA A 209 -0.91 6.20 -7.15
CA ALA A 209 -0.76 5.28 -6.02
C ALA A 209 -1.98 4.38 -5.85
N LEU A 210 -3.19 4.91 -5.98
CA LEU A 210 -4.42 4.12 -5.96
C LEU A 210 -4.43 3.10 -7.10
N VAL A 211 -4.11 3.51 -8.34
CA VAL A 211 -4.01 2.59 -9.48
C VAL A 211 -3.01 1.47 -9.21
N CYS A 212 -1.83 1.78 -8.66
CA CYS A 212 -0.81 0.79 -8.27
C CYS A 212 -1.35 -0.20 -7.23
N VAL A 213 -1.92 0.31 -6.14
CA VAL A 213 -2.48 -0.48 -5.03
C VAL A 213 -3.62 -1.37 -5.51
N THR A 214 -4.54 -0.82 -6.30
CA THR A 214 -5.65 -1.55 -6.93
C THR A 214 -5.14 -2.64 -7.86
N SER A 215 -4.13 -2.36 -8.68
CA SER A 215 -3.51 -3.36 -9.54
C SER A 215 -2.88 -4.51 -8.74
N MET A 216 -2.18 -4.20 -7.63
CA MET A 216 -1.59 -5.24 -6.78
C MET A 216 -2.64 -6.14 -6.13
N TRP A 217 -3.85 -5.62 -5.87
CA TRP A 217 -4.89 -6.33 -5.13
C TRP A 217 -5.84 -7.12 -6.04
N LEU A 218 -6.35 -6.49 -7.11
CA LEU A 218 -7.38 -7.08 -7.98
C LEU A 218 -6.84 -7.95 -9.09
N LEU A 219 -5.65 -7.66 -9.60
CA LEU A 219 -5.13 -8.32 -10.79
C LEU A 219 -4.12 -9.40 -10.43
N THR A 220 -4.10 -10.45 -11.25
CA THR A 220 -3.04 -11.46 -11.20
C THR A 220 -1.75 -10.87 -11.76
N TRP A 221 -0.66 -11.11 -11.04
CA TRP A 221 0.69 -10.73 -11.42
C TRP A 221 1.51 -11.89 -11.94
N GLY A 222 0.96 -13.10 -11.86
CA GLY A 222 1.60 -14.33 -12.27
C GLY A 222 0.94 -15.52 -11.59
N TYR A 223 1.61 -16.66 -11.70
CA TYR A 223 1.31 -17.83 -10.89
C TYR A 223 2.50 -18.10 -9.98
N SER A 224 2.21 -18.57 -8.79
CA SER A 224 3.21 -19.22 -7.95
C SER A 224 2.67 -20.54 -7.46
N GLY A 225 3.55 -21.39 -6.95
CA GLY A 225 3.22 -22.80 -6.82
C GLY A 225 3.16 -23.46 -8.20
N GLY A 226 2.84 -24.76 -8.22
CA GLY A 226 3.12 -25.61 -9.36
C GLY A 226 4.35 -26.44 -9.05
N GLY A 227 4.13 -27.54 -8.36
CA GLY A 227 5.19 -28.42 -7.91
C GLY A 227 4.61 -29.68 -7.33
N PHE A 228 5.43 -30.71 -7.31
CA PHE A 228 5.09 -31.94 -6.63
C PHE A 228 5.52 -31.79 -5.17
N LEU A 229 4.59 -32.01 -4.25
CA LEU A 229 4.87 -31.98 -2.80
C LEU A 229 5.61 -33.24 -2.36
N GLY A 230 5.70 -34.22 -3.25
CA GLY A 230 6.11 -35.57 -2.96
C GLY A 230 5.13 -36.26 -2.03
N GLY A 231 5.34 -37.55 -1.84
CA GLY A 231 4.53 -38.31 -0.89
C GLY A 231 4.97 -39.76 -0.85
N PHE A 232 4.60 -40.42 0.24
CA PHE A 232 4.70 -41.88 0.31
C PHE A 232 3.52 -42.47 -0.44
N GLN A 233 3.79 -43.22 -1.50
CA GLN A 233 2.78 -44.02 -2.18
C GLN A 233 3.11 -45.51 -2.07
N PRO A 234 2.07 -46.36 -2.03
CA PRO A 234 2.26 -47.79 -2.14
C PRO A 234 2.67 -48.13 -3.58
N TYR A 235 3.87 -48.66 -3.76
CA TYR A 235 4.33 -49.24 -5.02
C TYR A 235 4.12 -50.75 -4.96
N HIS A 236 3.52 -51.29 -6.01
CA HIS A 236 3.45 -52.73 -6.21
C HIS A 236 4.82 -53.22 -6.69
N VAL A 237 5.53 -53.96 -5.85
CA VAL A 237 6.82 -54.56 -6.18
C VAL A 237 6.60 -56.06 -6.36
N ARG A 238 7.05 -56.58 -7.51
CA ARG A 238 7.05 -58.01 -7.80
C ARG A 238 8.48 -58.51 -7.73
N GLU A 239 8.79 -59.29 -6.71
CA GLU A 239 10.08 -59.94 -6.59
C GLU A 239 10.03 -61.34 -7.18
N MET A 240 11.07 -61.68 -7.93
CA MET A 240 11.23 -63.01 -8.51
C MET A 240 12.15 -63.83 -7.62
N GLN A 241 11.60 -64.83 -6.96
CA GLN A 241 12.37 -65.79 -6.17
C GLN A 241 12.61 -67.04 -7.00
N MET A 242 13.88 -67.40 -7.15
CA MET A 242 14.31 -68.64 -7.79
C MET A 242 14.49 -69.71 -6.71
N ASP A 243 13.71 -70.79 -6.80
CA ASP A 243 13.91 -71.99 -5.97
C ASP A 243 14.21 -73.16 -6.90
N GLY A 244 15.50 -73.46 -7.07
CA GLY A 244 16.00 -74.39 -8.09
C GLY A 244 15.70 -73.91 -9.53
N PHE A 245 14.94 -74.70 -10.29
CA PHE A 245 14.48 -74.37 -11.64
C PHE A 245 13.08 -73.72 -11.68
N THR A 246 12.42 -73.60 -10.53
CA THR A 246 11.06 -73.05 -10.39
C THR A 246 11.10 -71.55 -10.15
N ARG A 247 10.27 -70.81 -10.89
CA ARG A 247 10.16 -69.34 -10.80
C ARG A 247 8.91 -68.99 -10.01
N ASN A 248 9.08 -68.49 -8.79
CA ASN A 248 7.99 -67.98 -7.97
C ASN A 248 8.01 -66.46 -7.96
N TYR A 249 6.83 -65.84 -8.03
CA TYR A 249 6.67 -64.40 -7.93
C TYR A 249 6.01 -64.09 -6.59
N VAL A 250 6.64 -63.23 -5.79
CA VAL A 250 6.07 -62.71 -4.55
C VAL A 250 5.72 -61.25 -4.80
N ASP A 251 4.44 -60.95 -4.68
CA ASP A 251 3.91 -59.59 -4.81
C ASP A 251 3.77 -58.99 -3.42
N HIS A 252 4.40 -57.84 -3.18
CA HIS A 252 4.21 -57.05 -1.96
C HIS A 252 4.14 -55.56 -2.26
N TYR A 253 3.56 -54.81 -1.32
CA TYR A 253 3.45 -53.36 -1.41
C TYR A 253 4.50 -52.71 -0.53
N GLU A 254 5.31 -51.84 -1.14
CA GLU A 254 6.28 -51.02 -0.41
C GLU A 254 5.87 -49.56 -0.48
N PHE A 255 5.91 -48.87 0.66
CA PHE A 255 5.76 -47.42 0.67
C PHE A 255 7.10 -46.79 0.27
N ARG A 256 7.15 -46.20 -0.93
CA ARG A 256 8.30 -45.43 -1.38
C ARG A 256 7.92 -43.96 -1.46
N TYR A 257 8.88 -43.11 -1.07
CA TYR A 257 8.75 -41.67 -1.27
C TYR A 257 8.94 -41.38 -2.75
N ASP A 258 7.92 -40.83 -3.40
CA ASP A 258 8.02 -40.33 -4.76
C ASP A 258 7.82 -38.83 -4.75
N SER A 259 8.87 -38.14 -5.21
CA SER A 259 8.90 -36.69 -5.36
C SER A 259 7.93 -36.16 -6.41
N MET A 260 7.38 -37.01 -7.30
CA MET A 260 6.42 -36.65 -8.35
C MET A 260 4.96 -36.94 -7.98
N VAL A 261 4.69 -37.31 -6.73
CA VAL A 261 3.34 -37.50 -6.23
C VAL A 261 2.80 -36.20 -5.61
N ASN A 262 1.47 -36.03 -5.61
CA ASN A 262 0.76 -34.87 -5.07
C ASN A 262 1.14 -33.58 -5.80
N TYR A 263 0.74 -33.51 -7.07
CA TYR A 263 0.86 -32.29 -7.86
C TYR A 263 -0.04 -31.20 -7.26
N MET A 264 0.58 -30.14 -6.78
CA MET A 264 -0.12 -28.92 -6.40
C MET A 264 -0.14 -27.99 -7.62
N PRO A 265 -1.31 -27.74 -8.23
CA PRO A 265 -1.38 -26.90 -9.41
C PRO A 265 -0.94 -25.46 -9.10
N PRO A 266 -0.34 -24.76 -10.08
CA PRO A 266 0.00 -23.36 -9.95
C PRO A 266 -1.25 -22.53 -9.67
N TYR A 267 -1.17 -21.63 -8.70
CA TYR A 267 -2.27 -20.73 -8.33
C TYR A 267 -1.91 -19.30 -8.67
N ALA A 268 -2.92 -18.52 -9.05
CA ALA A 268 -2.74 -17.12 -9.40
C ALA A 268 -2.25 -16.33 -8.17
N THR A 269 -1.17 -15.58 -8.33
CA THR A 269 -0.64 -14.72 -7.28
C THR A 269 -0.93 -13.25 -7.54
N SER A 270 -1.22 -12.54 -6.46
CA SER A 270 -1.39 -11.09 -6.47
C SER A 270 -0.03 -10.39 -6.39
N GLY A 271 0.02 -9.12 -6.80
CA GLY A 271 1.23 -8.31 -6.71
C GLY A 271 1.76 -8.15 -5.28
N ARG A 272 0.92 -8.37 -4.27
CA ARG A 272 1.30 -8.34 -2.85
C ARG A 272 2.25 -9.46 -2.46
N ALA A 273 2.16 -10.62 -3.09
CA ALA A 273 3.00 -11.77 -2.77
C ALA A 273 4.44 -11.65 -3.30
N ARG A 274 4.72 -10.60 -4.08
CA ARG A 274 6.04 -10.37 -4.66
C ARG A 274 7.07 -9.91 -3.62
N PRO A 275 8.36 -10.21 -3.83
CA PRO A 275 9.41 -9.70 -2.96
C PRO A 275 9.41 -8.17 -2.97
N PHE A 276 9.67 -7.58 -1.80
CA PHE A 276 9.74 -6.13 -1.57
C PHE A 276 8.45 -5.34 -1.83
N SER A 277 7.32 -6.01 -2.07
CA SER A 277 6.01 -5.38 -2.25
C SER A 277 5.64 -4.44 -1.10
N ALA A 278 5.94 -4.83 0.15
CA ALA A 278 5.74 -3.99 1.33
C ALA A 278 6.54 -2.68 1.28
N LEU A 279 7.79 -2.72 0.80
CA LEU A 279 8.62 -1.50 0.62
C LEU A 279 8.03 -0.59 -0.47
N VAL A 280 7.48 -1.16 -1.53
CA VAL A 280 6.83 -0.41 -2.60
C VAL A 280 5.55 0.27 -2.10
N VAL A 281 4.72 -0.43 -1.34
CA VAL A 281 3.51 0.16 -0.73
C VAL A 281 3.88 1.25 0.28
N LEU A 282 4.93 1.03 1.09
CA LEU A 282 5.49 2.08 1.97
C LEU A 282 5.98 3.28 1.16
N SER A 283 6.66 3.06 0.04
CA SER A 283 7.18 4.12 -0.82
C SER A 283 6.05 4.92 -1.48
N LEU A 284 4.98 4.25 -1.91
CA LEU A 284 3.76 4.90 -2.42
C LEU A 284 3.08 5.74 -1.33
N GLY A 285 2.92 5.20 -0.12
CA GLY A 285 2.38 5.94 1.02
C GLY A 285 3.25 7.14 1.38
N ALA A 286 4.57 6.97 1.41
CA ALA A 286 5.53 8.03 1.63
C ALA A 286 5.39 9.12 0.55
N LEU A 287 5.34 8.77 -0.74
CA LEU A 287 5.13 9.75 -1.82
C LEU A 287 3.84 10.56 -1.64
N VAL A 288 2.74 9.90 -1.27
CA VAL A 288 1.45 10.60 -1.02
C VAL A 288 1.57 11.57 0.15
N VAL A 289 2.23 11.19 1.24
CA VAL A 289 2.46 12.06 2.40
C VAL A 289 3.40 13.21 2.02
N LEU A 290 4.56 12.90 1.43
CA LEU A 290 5.60 13.85 1.07
C LEU A 290 5.13 14.92 0.08
N THR A 291 4.23 14.55 -0.84
CA THR A 291 3.67 15.52 -1.81
C THR A 291 2.64 16.45 -1.19
N ARG A 292 2.10 16.11 -0.01
CA ARG A 292 1.10 16.89 0.73
C ARG A 292 1.68 17.67 1.91
N THR A 293 2.86 17.31 2.39
CA THR A 293 3.56 18.02 3.47
C THR A 293 4.22 19.31 3.00
N ARG A 294 4.48 20.25 3.92
CA ARG A 294 5.01 21.58 3.56
C ARG A 294 6.41 21.51 2.92
N PRO A 295 6.65 22.25 1.83
CA PRO A 295 7.91 22.20 1.07
C PRO A 295 9.15 22.64 1.88
N SER A 296 8.98 23.44 2.93
CA SER A 296 10.10 23.92 3.76
C SER A 296 10.85 22.80 4.50
N GLN A 297 10.20 21.66 4.79
CA GLN A 297 10.85 20.52 5.43
C GLN A 297 11.69 19.67 4.44
N PHE A 298 11.38 19.75 3.13
CA PHE A 298 11.97 18.89 2.11
C PHE A 298 12.97 19.60 1.18
N SER A 299 13.21 20.90 1.40
CA SER A 299 14.25 21.67 0.70
C SER A 299 15.65 21.05 0.84
N ARG A 300 15.88 20.19 1.83
CA ARG A 300 17.17 19.54 2.08
C ARG A 300 17.47 18.37 1.13
N SER A 301 16.44 17.73 0.58
CA SER A 301 16.58 16.53 -0.25
C SER A 301 15.62 16.55 -1.46
N PRO A 302 15.84 17.43 -2.44
CA PRO A 302 14.95 17.58 -3.60
C PRO A 302 14.88 16.31 -4.48
N TRP A 303 15.89 15.45 -4.42
CA TRP A 303 15.99 14.20 -5.18
C TRP A 303 15.16 13.04 -4.59
N LEU A 304 14.62 13.18 -3.38
CA LEU A 304 13.91 12.08 -2.69
C LEU A 304 12.65 11.63 -3.45
N LEU A 305 11.83 12.58 -3.91
CA LEU A 305 10.60 12.30 -4.66
C LEU A 305 10.88 11.54 -5.96
N PRO A 306 11.78 12.00 -6.86
CA PRO A 306 12.07 11.27 -8.09
C PRO A 306 12.77 9.93 -7.83
N ALA A 307 13.60 9.81 -6.79
CA ALA A 307 14.22 8.53 -6.45
C ALA A 307 13.19 7.49 -5.98
N LEU A 308 12.22 7.88 -5.15
CA LEU A 308 11.14 6.99 -4.73
C LEU A 308 10.25 6.59 -5.91
N ALA A 309 9.86 7.55 -6.75
CA ALA A 309 9.04 7.30 -7.92
C ALA A 309 9.75 6.36 -8.92
N GLY A 310 11.00 6.65 -9.26
CA GLY A 310 11.83 5.82 -10.13
C GLY A 310 12.09 4.43 -9.54
N GLY A 311 12.28 4.31 -8.22
CA GLY A 311 12.44 3.01 -7.55
C GLY A 311 11.19 2.14 -7.65
N ILE A 312 10.00 2.72 -7.52
CA ILE A 312 8.71 2.02 -7.70
C ILE A 312 8.55 1.54 -9.14
N THR A 313 8.86 2.40 -10.12
CA THR A 313 8.81 2.05 -11.54
C THR A 313 9.82 0.98 -11.90
N LEU A 314 11.05 1.07 -11.39
CA LEU A 314 12.08 0.05 -11.58
C LEU A 314 11.62 -1.31 -11.03
N TRP A 315 11.04 -1.34 -9.83
CA TRP A 315 10.48 -2.56 -9.26
C TRP A 315 9.37 -3.16 -10.14
N ALA A 316 8.51 -2.32 -10.71
CA ALA A 316 7.46 -2.77 -11.65
C ALA A 316 8.04 -3.40 -12.91
N VAL A 317 9.07 -2.76 -13.50
CA VAL A 317 9.73 -3.20 -14.73
C VAL A 317 10.51 -4.49 -14.52
N LEU A 318 11.26 -4.62 -13.41
CA LEU A 318 11.93 -5.86 -13.02
C LEU A 318 10.94 -7.02 -12.85
N GLY A 319 9.67 -6.68 -12.66
CA GLY A 319 8.59 -7.61 -12.48
C GLY A 319 7.65 -7.79 -13.65
N LEU A 320 7.97 -7.26 -14.83
CA LEU A 320 7.06 -7.29 -15.95
C LEU A 320 6.85 -8.73 -16.45
N VAL A 321 5.59 -9.15 -16.50
CA VAL A 321 5.13 -10.41 -17.11
C VAL A 321 3.94 -10.04 -18.00
N SER A 322 3.65 -10.84 -19.03
CA SER A 322 2.51 -10.68 -19.94
C SER A 322 1.16 -10.95 -19.23
N ARG A 323 0.87 -10.17 -18.19
CA ARG A 323 -0.32 -10.23 -17.34
C ARG A 323 -0.83 -8.81 -17.09
N PRO A 324 -2.14 -8.61 -16.93
CA PRO A 324 -2.72 -7.27 -16.84
C PRO A 324 -2.28 -6.50 -15.59
N GLY A 325 -1.95 -7.18 -14.48
CA GLY A 325 -1.51 -6.55 -13.24
C GLY A 325 -0.27 -5.66 -13.39
N PRO A 326 0.89 -6.23 -13.77
CA PRO A 326 2.12 -5.45 -13.98
C PRO A 326 1.93 -4.24 -14.91
N TRP A 327 1.15 -4.38 -16.00
CA TRP A 327 0.88 -3.29 -16.93
C TRP A 327 0.04 -2.17 -16.30
N LEU A 328 -1.04 -2.51 -15.59
CA LEU A 328 -1.86 -1.50 -14.90
C LEU A 328 -1.06 -0.80 -13.79
N PHE A 329 -0.20 -1.54 -13.10
CA PHE A 329 0.69 -0.96 -12.09
C PHE A 329 1.69 0.00 -12.72
N LEU A 330 2.31 -0.39 -13.84
CA LEU A 330 3.24 0.47 -14.57
C LEU A 330 2.54 1.75 -15.04
N ALA A 331 1.29 1.67 -15.50
CA ALA A 331 0.51 2.86 -15.83
C ALA A 331 0.32 3.79 -14.61
N GLY A 332 0.01 3.23 -13.43
CA GLY A 332 -0.04 3.99 -12.17
C GLY A 332 1.31 4.63 -11.81
N ALA A 333 2.40 3.89 -11.93
CA ALA A 333 3.75 4.36 -11.65
C ALA A 333 4.18 5.49 -12.61
N LEU A 334 3.85 5.36 -13.90
CA LEU A 334 4.11 6.41 -14.90
C LEU A 334 3.32 7.69 -14.62
N ILE A 335 2.09 7.60 -14.11
CA ILE A 335 1.32 8.78 -13.67
C ILE A 335 2.08 9.52 -12.56
N ILE A 336 2.63 8.77 -11.59
CA ILE A 336 3.44 9.32 -10.50
C ILE A 336 4.71 9.97 -11.06
N ASP A 337 5.48 9.27 -11.88
CA ASP A 337 6.73 9.76 -12.46
C ASP A 337 6.53 11.04 -13.27
N VAL A 338 5.51 11.08 -14.13
CA VAL A 338 5.18 12.26 -14.94
C VAL A 338 4.77 13.44 -14.05
N ALA A 339 4.00 13.18 -12.99
CA ALA A 339 3.59 14.22 -12.05
C ALA A 339 4.80 14.78 -11.28
N VAL A 340 5.65 13.90 -10.75
CA VAL A 340 6.87 14.25 -10.01
C VAL A 340 7.85 14.99 -10.91
N ALA A 341 8.12 14.50 -12.13
CA ALA A 341 9.03 15.13 -13.08
C ALA A 341 8.53 16.52 -13.55
N ARG A 342 7.21 16.71 -13.68
CA ARG A 342 6.64 18.04 -13.96
C ARG A 342 6.78 18.99 -12.78
N GLY A 343 6.57 18.51 -11.56
CA GLY A 343 6.79 19.28 -10.33
C GLY A 343 8.25 19.69 -10.18
N PHE A 344 9.17 18.76 -10.40
CA PHE A 344 10.62 18.98 -10.27
C PHE A 344 11.13 20.00 -11.29
N ARG A 345 10.76 19.88 -12.57
CA ARG A 345 11.15 20.85 -13.62
C ARG A 345 10.68 22.27 -13.33
N ARG A 346 9.48 22.43 -12.75
CA ARG A 346 8.97 23.76 -12.38
C ARG A 346 9.69 24.36 -11.19
N ALA A 347 10.12 23.53 -10.24
CA ALA A 347 10.91 23.98 -9.10
C ALA A 347 12.32 24.42 -9.53
N ALA A 348 12.92 23.75 -10.52
CA ALA A 348 14.24 24.09 -11.06
C ALA A 348 14.25 25.34 -11.97
N ALA A 349 13.08 25.81 -12.42
CA ALA A 349 12.94 26.98 -13.29
C ALA A 349 12.65 28.30 -12.54
N ARG A 350 12.59 28.25 -11.20
CA ARG A 350 12.42 29.42 -10.32
C ARG A 350 13.73 29.77 -9.64
#